data_AF-A0A1C6EFW6-F1
#
_entry.id   AF-A0A1C6EFW6-F1
#
_cell.length_a   1.000
_cell.length_b   1.000
_cell.length_c   1.000
_cell.angle_alpha   90.00
_cell.angle_beta   90.00
_cell.angle_gamma   90.00
#
_symmetry.space_group_name_H-M   'P 1'
#
loop_
_entity.id
_entity.type
_entity.pdbx_description
1 polymer ?
#
loop_
_entity_poly.entity_id
_entity_poly.type
_entity_poly.pdbx_seq_one_letter_code
_entity_poly.pdbx_strand_id
1 'polypeptide(L)' 'MITWKIRYDLAIWAHHGMFAAGEDFDLTFGLMHTAEKSAEILVKMLSMRPDKLQTIKLDNFRHLAKDFNVTLSEEFLYDK' A
#
# COMPACT_ATOMS: atom_id res chain seq x y z
N MET A 1 17.20 -18.98 19.29
CA MET A 1 17.42 -18.34 17.99
C MET A 1 16.09 -17.73 17.57
N ILE A 2 15.93 -16.41 17.74
CA ILE A 2 14.68 -15.72 17.42
C ILE A 2 14.72 -15.42 15.92
N THR A 3 13.93 -16.13 15.11
CA THR A 3 13.78 -15.82 13.70
C THR A 3 12.80 -14.67 13.57
N TRP A 4 13.31 -13.46 13.29
CA TRP A 4 12.45 -12.35 12.86
C TRP A 4 11.89 -12.71 11.49
N LYS A 5 10.59 -13.01 11.42
CA LYS A 5 9.90 -13.18 10.14
C LYS A 5 9.52 -11.78 9.66
N ILE A 6 10.27 -11.27 8.68
CA ILE A 6 9.90 -10.04 7.96
C ILE A 6 8.56 -10.32 7.27
N ARG A 7 7.52 -9.55 7.62
CA ARG A 7 6.15 -9.76 7.12
C ARG A 7 5.79 -8.86 5.93
N TYR A 8 6.48 -7.74 5.77
CA TYR A 8 6.19 -6.75 4.75
C TYR A 8 7.49 -6.21 4.15
N ASP A 9 7.46 -5.98 2.84
CA ASP A 9 8.57 -5.40 2.09
C ASP A 9 8.57 -3.87 2.12
N LEU A 10 7.58 -3.25 2.77
CA LEU A 10 7.46 -1.80 2.94
C LEU A 10 7.13 -1.45 4.40
N ALA A 11 7.87 -0.50 4.96
CA ALA A 11 7.67 0.00 6.32
C ALA A 11 7.63 1.53 6.33
N ILE A 12 6.62 2.11 6.97
CA ILE A 12 6.49 3.56 7.14
C ILE A 12 7.06 3.96 8.50
N TRP A 13 7.99 4.91 8.49
CA TRP A 13 8.49 5.57 9.69
C TRP A 13 7.80 6.93 9.84
N ALA A 14 6.84 7.00 10.77
CA ALA A 14 6.08 8.21 11.04
C ALA A 14 7.00 9.44 11.22
N HIS A 15 6.65 10.52 10.54
CA HIS A 15 7.40 11.80 10.51
C HIS A 15 8.78 11.76 9.84
N HIS A 16 9.15 10.68 9.15
CA HIS A 16 10.44 10.60 8.45
C HIS A 16 10.28 10.17 6.99
N GLY A 17 9.83 8.94 6.74
CA GLY A 17 9.81 8.39 5.38
C GLY A 17 9.40 6.92 5.36
N MET A 18 9.88 6.20 4.35
CA MET A 18 9.61 4.77 4.18
C MET A 18 10.88 3.98 3.87
N PHE A 19 10.89 2.73 4.29
CA PHE A 19 11.86 1.71 3.86
C PHE A 19 11.14 0.74 2.92
N ALA A 20 11.81 0.37 1.83
CA ALA A 20 11.34 -0.65 0.89
C ALA A 20 12.44 -1.69 0.66
N ALA A 21 12.05 -2.95 0.48
CA ALA A 21 12.92 -4.07 0.17
C ALA A 21 12.41 -4.82 -1.07
N GLY A 22 13.31 -5.39 -1.86
CA GLY A 22 13.01 -6.13 -3.07
C GLY A 22 14.23 -6.91 -3.54
N GLU A 23 14.04 -7.80 -4.51
CA GLU A 23 15.10 -8.69 -5.02
C GLU A 23 16.19 -7.91 -5.78
N ASP A 24 15.79 -6.84 -6.47
CA ASP A 24 16.68 -5.94 -7.20
C ASP A 24 16.28 -4.47 -7.02
N PHE A 25 17.07 -3.57 -7.62
CA PHE A 25 16.85 -2.14 -7.52
C PHE A 25 15.53 -1.69 -8.15
N ASP A 26 15.18 -2.20 -9.32
CA ASP A 26 14.01 -1.75 -10.07
C ASP A 26 12.71 -2.13 -9.36
N LEU A 27 12.64 -3.35 -8.81
CA LEU A 27 11.52 -3.81 -7.99
C LEU A 27 11.43 -3.00 -6.69
N THR A 28 12.55 -2.78 -6.01
CA THR A 28 12.58 -2.03 -4.74
C THR A 28 12.14 -0.58 -4.94
N PHE A 29 12.69 0.09 -5.95
CA PHE A 29 12.35 1.46 -6.29
C PHE A 29 10.90 1.56 -6.80
N GLY A 30 10.46 0.62 -7.64
CA GLY A 30 9.10 0.54 -8.14
C GLY A 30 8.06 0.38 -7.02
N LEU A 31 8.35 -0.46 -6.03
CA LEU A 31 7.50 -0.64 -4.84
C LEU A 31 7.37 0.68 -4.05
N MET A 32 8.52 1.29 -3.71
CA MET A 32 8.55 2.57 -2.99
C MET A 32 7.78 3.66 -3.74
N HIS A 33 8.05 3.82 -5.03
CA HIS A 33 7.46 4.85 -5.87
C HIS A 33 5.94 4.65 -6.06
N THR A 34 5.47 3.40 -6.14
CA THR A 34 4.04 3.09 -6.22
C THR A 34 3.30 3.52 -4.94
N ALA A 35 3.86 3.19 -3.77
CA ALA A 35 3.30 3.60 -2.48
C ALA A 35 3.30 5.13 -2.34
N GLU A 36 4.41 5.80 -2.66
CA GLU A 36 4.52 7.26 -2.63
C GLU A 36 3.52 7.93 -3.57
N LYS A 37 3.34 7.41 -4.78
CA LYS A 37 2.38 7.97 -5.74
C LYS A 37 0.94 7.89 -5.23
N SER A 38 0.57 6.78 -4.58
CA SER A 38 -0.72 6.63 -3.93
C SER A 38 -0.91 7.63 -2.78
N ALA A 39 0.13 7.86 -1.97
CA ALA A 39 0.12 8.85 -0.90
C ALA A 39 -0.05 10.28 -1.45
N GLU A 40 0.67 10.64 -2.51
CA GLU A 40 0.55 11.93 -3.19
C GLU A 40 -0.89 12.20 -3.66
N ILE A 41 -1.53 11.21 -4.28
CA ILE A 41 -2.94 11.31 -4.72
C ILE A 41 -3.85 11.53 -3.51
N LEU A 42 -3.64 10.77 -2.43
CA LEU A 42 -4.44 10.88 -1.21
C LEU A 42 -4.30 12.27 -0.56
N VAL A 43 -3.08 12.79 -0.45
CA VAL A 43 -2.81 14.13 0.08
C VAL A 43 -3.54 15.18 -0.74
N LYS A 44 -3.39 15.17 -2.07
CA LYS A 44 -4.07 16.13 -2.95
C LYS A 44 -5.60 16.07 -2.80
N MET A 45 -6.15 14.86 -2.73
CA MET A 45 -7.59 14.67 -2.54
C MET A 45 -8.05 15.22 -1.18
N LEU A 46 -7.33 14.90 -0.10
CA LEU A 46 -7.65 15.38 1.26
C LEU A 46 -7.44 16.89 1.43
N SER A 47 -6.54 17.50 0.65
CA SER A 47 -6.37 18.96 0.61
C SER A 47 -7.54 19.68 -0.06
N MET A 48 -8.30 19.00 -0.94
CA MET A 48 -9.51 19.56 -1.55
C MET A 48 -10.75 19.36 -0.67
N ARG A 49 -10.85 18.23 0.04
CA ARG A 49 -11.99 17.89 0.89
C ARG A 49 -11.57 16.91 1.99
N PRO A 50 -12.12 16.98 3.22
CA PRO A 50 -11.72 16.07 4.30
C PRO A 50 -12.07 14.59 4.07
N ASP A 51 -12.92 14.26 3.10
CA ASP A 51 -13.41 12.90 2.85
C ASP A 51 -13.43 12.52 1.36
N LYS A 52 -13.53 11.22 1.07
CA LYS A 52 -13.63 10.65 -0.29
C LYS A 52 -15.09 10.49 -0.72
N LEU A 53 -15.51 11.14 -1.83
CA LEU A 53 -16.89 11.02 -2.32
C LEU A 53 -17.13 9.63 -2.89
N GLN A 54 -16.11 9.10 -3.56
CA GLN A 54 -16.07 7.79 -4.16
C GLN A 54 -14.68 7.22 -3.95
N THR A 55 -14.60 5.91 -3.71
CA THR A 55 -13.36 5.18 -3.53
C THR A 55 -13.54 3.74 -4.01
N ILE A 56 -12.44 3.05 -4.25
CA ILE A 56 -12.43 1.61 -4.52
C ILE A 56 -13.04 0.90 -3.31
N LYS A 57 -14.06 0.08 -3.55
CA LYS A 57 -14.76 -0.72 -2.52
C LYS A 57 -13.95 -1.98 -2.17
N LEU A 58 -14.21 -2.58 -1.01
CA LEU A 58 -13.52 -3.79 -0.55
C LEU A 58 -13.64 -4.94 -1.57
N ASP A 59 -14.81 -5.18 -2.13
CA ASP A 59 -15.01 -6.23 -3.14
C ASP A 59 -14.30 -5.94 -4.46
N ASN A 60 -14.13 -4.67 -4.82
CA ASN A 60 -13.33 -4.31 -5.99
C ASN A 60 -11.86 -4.73 -5.80
N PHE A 61 -11.31 -4.62 -4.57
CA PHE A 61 -9.97 -5.12 -4.27
C PHE A 61 -9.90 -6.65 -4.33
N ARG A 62 -10.93 -7.37 -3.86
CA ARG A 62 -10.98 -8.84 -3.95
C ARG A 62 -11.06 -9.33 -5.39
N HIS A 63 -11.87 -8.66 -6.23
CA HIS A 63 -11.91 -8.94 -7.66
C HIS A 63 -10.56 -8.70 -8.33
N LEU A 64 -9.91 -7.57 -8.01
CA LEU A 64 -8.56 -7.28 -8.52
C LEU A 64 -7.54 -8.35 -8.11
N ALA A 65 -7.57 -8.80 -6.86
CA ALA A 65 -6.69 -9.85 -6.37
C ALA A 65 -6.88 -11.18 -7.13
N LYS A 66 -8.13 -11.54 -7.42
CA LYS A 66 -8.46 -12.70 -8.25
C LYS A 66 -7.91 -12.55 -9.67
N ASP A 67 -8.13 -11.40 -10.30
CA ASP A 67 -7.75 -11.19 -11.70
C ASP A 67 -6.22 -11.15 -11.89
N PHE A 68 -5.48 -10.62 -10.91
CA PHE A 68 -4.02 -10.60 -10.90
C PHE A 68 -3.39 -11.86 -10.27
N ASN A 69 -4.20 -12.80 -9.81
CA ASN A 69 -3.76 -14.03 -9.13
C ASN A 69 -2.80 -13.77 -7.95
N VAL A 70 -3.15 -12.80 -7.09
CA VAL A 70 -2.39 -12.45 -5.89
C VAL A 70 -3.20 -12.70 -4.62
N THR A 71 -2.52 -13.00 -3.52
CA THR A 71 -3.17 -13.12 -2.21
C THR A 71 -3.29 -11.74 -1.57
N LEU A 72 -4.51 -11.28 -1.36
CA LEU A 72 -4.80 -10.01 -0.69
C LEU A 72 -4.76 -10.20 0.84
N SER A 73 -4.08 -9.31 1.56
CA SER A 73 -4.11 -9.32 3.03
C SER A 73 -5.42 -8.70 3.52
N GLU A 74 -6.31 -9.53 4.05
CA GLU A 74 -7.61 -9.11 4.59
C GLU A 74 -7.46 -8.18 5.81
N GLU A 75 -6.31 -8.16 6.48
CA GLU A 75 -6.06 -7.27 7.62
C GLU A 75 -6.12 -5.77 7.26
N PHE A 76 -5.92 -5.44 5.97
CA PHE A 76 -5.99 -4.08 5.45
C PHE A 76 -7.34 -3.73 4.81
N LEU A 77 -8.29 -4.68 4.79
CA LEU A 77 -9.63 -4.49 4.23
C LEU A 77 -10.65 -4.18 5.32
N TYR A 78 -10.70 -2.92 5.75
CA TYR A 78 -11.69 -2.42 6.70
C TYR A 78 -12.58 -1.34 6.07
N ASP A 79 -13.81 -1.22 6.57
CA ASP A 79 -14.74 -0.17 6.16
C ASP A 79 -14.22 1.19 6.66
N LYS A 80 -14.34 2.23 5.82
CA LYS A 80 -13.72 3.54 6.06
C LYS A 80 -14.70 4.59 6.53
#